data_AF-A0A496TH52-F1
#
_entry.id   AF-A0A496TH52-F1
#
_cell.length_a   1.000
_cell.length_b   1.000
_cell.length_c   1.000
_cell.angle_alpha   90.00
_cell.angle_beta   90.00
_cell.angle_gamma   90.00
#
_symmetry.space_group_name_H-M   'P 1'
#
loop_
_entity.id
_entity.type
_entity.pdbx_description
1 polymer ?
#
loop_
_entity_poly.entity_id
_entity_poly.type
_entity_poly.pdbx_seq_one_letter_code
_entity_poly.pdbx_strand_id
1 'polypeptide(L)'
;TFSMLPKLLERAGNLSQGSITGLYAVLVEADDLNDPVADAVRSILDGHIVLSRDLAQMGHYPAVDPLQSVSRVMNDVVSEQHLRIARRVFQILATYREAQDLINIGAYVKGSNPKIDEAIAMIDRVNAFLRQDRQEKLSFQQTIQRLEKLLQN
;
A
#
# COMPACT_ATOMS: atom_id res chain seq x y z
N THR A 1 -22.83 -3.70 -20.37
CA THR A 1 -22.64 -3.58 -18.91
C THR A 1 -21.28 -3.00 -18.57
N PHE A 2 -20.17 -3.47 -19.16
CA PHE A 2 -18.82 -2.87 -18.98
C PHE A 2 -18.55 -1.57 -19.78
N SER A 3 -19.27 -1.34 -20.88
CA SER A 3 -19.07 -0.18 -21.75
C SER A 3 -19.40 1.19 -21.13
N MET A 4 -20.04 1.22 -19.95
CA MET A 4 -20.32 2.46 -19.23
C MET A 4 -19.20 2.86 -18.26
N LEU A 5 -18.33 1.92 -17.87
CA LEU A 5 -17.27 2.19 -16.90
C LEU A 5 -16.27 3.25 -17.41
N PRO A 6 -15.68 3.14 -18.62
CA PRO A 6 -14.77 4.17 -19.11
C PRO A 6 -15.42 5.55 -19.15
N LYS A 7 -16.65 5.64 -19.68
CA LYS A 7 -17.41 6.89 -19.79
C LYS A 7 -17.67 7.57 -18.44
N LEU A 8 -17.76 6.81 -17.36
CA LEU A 8 -17.93 7.35 -16.02
C LEU A 8 -16.58 7.77 -15.42
N LEU A 9 -15.59 6.87 -15.48
CA LEU A 9 -14.31 7.02 -14.81
C LEU A 9 -13.46 8.14 -15.45
N GLU A 10 -13.50 8.28 -16.78
CA GLU A 10 -12.76 9.28 -17.55
C GLU A 10 -13.27 10.73 -17.36
N ARG A 11 -14.38 10.93 -16.62
CA ARG A 11 -14.87 12.28 -16.29
C ARG A 11 -14.08 12.94 -15.17
N ALA A 12 -13.34 12.16 -14.38
CA ALA A 12 -12.40 12.67 -13.39
C ALA A 12 -11.08 13.04 -14.09
N GLY A 13 -10.38 14.06 -13.56
CA GLY A 13 -9.12 14.52 -14.12
C GLY A 13 -8.83 15.98 -13.82
N ASN A 14 -7.70 16.45 -14.35
CA ASN A 14 -7.29 17.86 -14.29
C ASN A 14 -8.00 18.66 -15.39
N LEU A 15 -8.52 19.82 -15.05
CA LEU A 15 -9.17 20.76 -15.96
C LEU A 15 -8.30 22.02 -16.10
N SER A 16 -8.62 22.87 -17.07
CA SER A 16 -7.96 24.18 -17.21
C SER A 16 -8.14 25.06 -15.96
N GLN A 17 -9.24 24.87 -15.23
CA GLN A 17 -9.47 25.47 -13.93
C GLN A 17 -10.06 24.41 -12.99
N GLY A 18 -9.27 24.01 -11.98
CA GLY A 18 -9.65 23.00 -10.99
C GLY A 18 -9.35 21.56 -11.43
N SER A 19 -9.75 20.61 -10.59
CA SER A 19 -9.55 19.19 -10.82
C SER A 19 -10.61 18.36 -10.09
N ILE A 20 -10.79 17.12 -10.55
CA ILE A 20 -11.64 16.12 -9.91
C ILE A 20 -10.80 14.87 -9.70
N THR A 21 -10.56 14.49 -8.44
CA THR A 21 -9.94 13.21 -8.07
C THR A 21 -11.04 12.22 -7.69
N GLY A 22 -11.17 11.13 -8.45
CA GLY A 22 -12.16 10.08 -8.18
C GLY A 22 -11.60 8.95 -7.32
N LEU A 23 -12.35 8.55 -6.28
CA LEU A 23 -12.13 7.31 -5.55
C LEU A 23 -13.33 6.39 -5.79
N TYR A 24 -13.08 5.26 -6.43
CA TYR A 24 -14.12 4.32 -6.85
C TYR A 24 -14.01 3.05 -6.01
N ALA A 25 -14.99 2.82 -5.14
CA ALA A 25 -15.07 1.60 -4.35
C ALA A 25 -15.54 0.44 -5.23
N VAL A 26 -14.72 -0.60 -5.34
CA VAL A 26 -15.06 -1.85 -6.01
C VAL A 26 -15.16 -2.93 -4.94
N LEU A 27 -16.31 -3.59 -4.85
CA LEU A 27 -16.49 -4.75 -4.00
C LEU A 27 -16.10 -6.00 -4.79
N VAL A 28 -15.17 -6.76 -4.26
CA VAL A 28 -14.70 -8.02 -4.85
C VAL A 28 -15.15 -9.16 -3.93
N GLU A 29 -15.82 -10.16 -4.49
CA GLU A 29 -16.27 -11.32 -3.69
C GLU A 29 -15.08 -12.22 -3.35
N ALA A 30 -15.07 -12.75 -2.11
CA ALA A 30 -14.08 -13.71 -1.61
C ALA A 30 -12.60 -13.30 -1.80
N ASP A 31 -12.32 -11.99 -1.87
CA ASP A 31 -10.98 -11.44 -2.13
C ASP A 31 -10.37 -11.91 -3.48
N ASP A 32 -11.23 -12.38 -4.42
CA ASP A 32 -10.78 -12.80 -5.76
C ASP A 32 -10.49 -11.60 -6.64
N LEU A 33 -9.24 -11.14 -6.57
CA LEU A 33 -8.76 -10.05 -7.39
C LEU A 33 -8.83 -10.33 -8.90
N ASN A 34 -9.06 -11.57 -9.34
CA ASN A 34 -9.26 -11.92 -10.76
C ASN A 34 -10.72 -11.78 -11.21
N ASP A 35 -11.58 -11.18 -10.38
CA ASP A 35 -12.91 -10.80 -10.79
C ASP A 35 -12.86 -9.90 -12.05
N PRO A 36 -13.65 -10.22 -13.11
CA PRO A 36 -13.62 -9.46 -14.37
C PRO A 36 -13.95 -7.97 -14.22
N VAL A 37 -14.72 -7.58 -13.19
CA VAL A 37 -15.02 -6.18 -12.89
C VAL A 37 -13.81 -5.50 -12.26
N ALA A 38 -13.16 -6.15 -11.29
CA ALA A 38 -11.94 -5.65 -10.68
C ALA A 38 -10.84 -5.44 -11.74
N ASP A 39 -10.64 -6.40 -12.64
CA ASP A 39 -9.66 -6.31 -13.71
C ASP A 39 -9.97 -5.19 -14.72
N ALA A 40 -11.23 -5.08 -15.15
CA ALA A 40 -11.66 -4.00 -16.02
C ALA A 40 -11.40 -2.63 -15.39
N VAL A 41 -11.77 -2.44 -14.12
CA VAL A 41 -11.56 -1.16 -13.42
C VAL A 41 -10.06 -0.86 -13.23
N ARG A 42 -9.23 -1.85 -12.86
CA ARG A 42 -7.78 -1.67 -12.73
C ARG A 42 -7.09 -1.34 -14.05
N SER A 43 -7.63 -1.81 -15.18
CA SER A 43 -7.09 -1.45 -16.50
C SER A 43 -7.29 0.03 -16.83
N ILE A 44 -8.36 0.65 -16.31
CA ILE A 44 -8.75 2.04 -16.61
C ILE A 44 -8.15 3.02 -15.60
N LEU A 45 -8.11 2.68 -14.31
CA LEU A 45 -7.69 3.61 -13.25
C LEU A 45 -6.16 3.79 -13.15
N ASP A 46 -5.76 4.95 -12.63
CA ASP A 46 -4.37 5.33 -12.38
C ASP A 46 -3.76 4.69 -11.12
N GLY A 47 -4.49 3.79 -10.46
CA GLY A 47 -4.06 3.13 -9.24
C GLY A 47 -5.20 2.42 -8.54
N HIS A 48 -4.88 1.73 -7.46
CA HIS A 48 -5.86 1.08 -6.60
C HIS A 48 -5.29 0.91 -5.18
N ILE A 49 -6.18 0.87 -4.21
CA ILE A 49 -5.89 0.60 -2.81
C ILE A 49 -6.64 -0.67 -2.43
N VAL A 50 -5.90 -1.72 -2.09
CA VAL A 50 -6.48 -3.00 -1.66
C VAL A 50 -6.65 -2.98 -0.15
N LEU A 51 -7.86 -3.33 0.30
CA LEU A 51 -8.14 -3.58 1.71
C LEU A 51 -8.06 -5.09 1.97
N SER A 52 -7.13 -5.50 2.84
CA SER A 52 -6.89 -6.89 3.17
C SER A 52 -7.77 -7.35 4.34
N ARG A 53 -8.44 -8.49 4.14
CA ARG A 53 -9.19 -9.18 5.19
C ARG A 53 -8.29 -9.63 6.34
N ASP A 54 -7.10 -10.14 6.04
CA ASP A 54 -6.15 -10.62 7.05
C ASP A 54 -5.69 -9.47 7.95
N LEU A 55 -5.35 -8.31 7.37
CA LEU A 55 -5.01 -7.10 8.13
C LEU A 55 -6.17 -6.66 9.04
N ALA A 56 -7.40 -6.68 8.53
CA ALA A 56 -8.59 -6.33 9.31
C ALA A 56 -8.81 -7.29 10.49
N GLN A 57 -8.62 -8.61 10.29
CA GLN A 57 -8.72 -9.62 11.35
C GLN A 57 -7.64 -9.46 12.43
N MET A 58 -6.45 -8.99 12.05
CA MET A 58 -5.36 -8.65 12.98
C MET A 58 -5.55 -7.30 13.70
N GLY A 59 -6.68 -6.61 13.49
CA GLY A 59 -6.93 -5.28 14.04
C GLY A 59 -6.01 -4.20 13.45
N HIS A 60 -5.42 -4.42 12.27
CA HIS A 60 -4.59 -3.45 11.59
C HIS A 60 -5.45 -2.49 10.76
N TYR A 61 -5.59 -1.24 11.25
CA TYR A 61 -6.38 -0.21 10.59
C TYR A 61 -5.55 1.06 10.30
N PRO A 62 -5.74 1.68 9.11
CA PRO A 62 -6.54 1.18 7.99
C PRO A 62 -5.99 -0.13 7.41
N ALA A 63 -6.86 -1.03 6.96
CA ALA A 63 -6.49 -2.39 6.53
C ALA A 63 -5.92 -2.41 5.11
N VAL A 64 -5.12 -1.41 4.74
CA VAL A 64 -4.52 -1.28 3.41
C VAL A 64 -3.36 -2.24 3.28
N ASP A 65 -3.35 -3.07 2.23
CA ASP A 65 -2.18 -3.86 1.85
C ASP A 65 -1.31 -3.07 0.86
N PRO A 66 -0.14 -2.54 1.27
CA PRO A 66 0.68 -1.74 0.38
C PRO A 66 1.34 -2.54 -0.75
N LEU A 67 1.55 -3.86 -0.58
CA LEU A 67 2.18 -4.70 -1.60
C LEU A 67 1.19 -5.11 -2.71
N GLN A 68 -0.10 -5.07 -2.41
CA GLN A 68 -1.19 -5.31 -3.37
C GLN A 68 -1.82 -4.00 -3.89
N SER A 69 -1.32 -2.84 -3.45
CA SER A 69 -1.80 -1.52 -3.86
C SER A 69 -0.80 -0.84 -4.79
N VAL A 70 -1.28 0.08 -5.63
CA VAL A 70 -0.39 0.84 -6.51
C VAL A 70 -0.95 2.22 -6.81
N SER A 71 -0.06 3.20 -6.96
CA SER A 71 -0.34 4.49 -7.57
C SER A 71 0.60 4.67 -8.76
N ARG A 72 0.05 4.70 -9.99
CA ARG A 72 0.84 4.83 -11.23
C ARG A 72 1.45 6.21 -11.37
N VAL A 73 0.84 7.22 -10.76
CA VAL A 73 1.32 8.61 -10.78
C VAL A 73 2.32 8.94 -9.67
N MET A 74 2.60 8.00 -8.75
CA MET A 74 3.47 8.26 -7.59
C MET A 74 4.83 8.81 -8.01
N ASN A 75 5.45 8.25 -9.05
CA ASN A 75 6.78 8.66 -9.51
C ASN A 75 6.81 10.11 -10.03
N ASP A 76 5.66 10.63 -10.47
CA ASP A 76 5.55 11.96 -11.08
C ASP A 76 5.22 13.07 -10.05
N VAL A 77 4.79 12.69 -8.84
CA VAL A 77 4.24 13.62 -7.84
C VAL A 77 5.03 13.66 -6.53
N VAL A 78 6.10 12.87 -6.40
CA VAL A 78 6.96 12.84 -5.21
C VAL A 78 8.43 13.09 -5.55
N SER A 79 9.21 13.52 -4.56
CA SER A 79 10.66 13.65 -4.72
C SER A 79 11.34 12.28 -4.84
N GLU A 80 12.50 12.23 -5.49
CA GLU A 80 13.30 10.99 -5.58
C GLU A 80 13.66 10.41 -4.20
N GLN A 81 13.91 11.27 -3.22
CA GLN A 81 14.18 10.85 -1.84
C GLN A 81 12.97 10.16 -1.22
N HIS A 82 11.78 10.76 -1.32
CA HIS A 82 10.54 10.15 -0.84
C HIS A 82 10.32 8.79 -1.51
N LEU A 83 10.45 8.73 -2.84
CA LEU A 83 10.27 7.49 -3.59
C LEU A 83 11.26 6.39 -3.16
N ARG A 84 12.53 6.74 -2.94
CA ARG A 84 13.58 5.82 -2.50
C ARG A 84 13.27 5.21 -1.14
N ILE A 85 12.82 6.03 -0.19
CA ILE A 85 12.49 5.60 1.17
C ILE A 85 11.24 4.70 1.14
N ALA A 86 10.20 5.09 0.40
CA ALA A 86 9.00 4.29 0.24
C ALA A 86 9.31 2.90 -0.36
N ARG A 87 10.15 2.83 -1.40
CA ARG A 87 10.61 1.56 -1.99
C ARG A 87 11.35 0.69 -0.99
N ARG A 88 12.16 1.28 -0.10
CA ARG A 88 12.86 0.53 0.95
C ARG A 88 11.88 -0.06 1.97
N VAL A 89 10.84 0.67 2.35
CA VAL A 89 9.76 0.14 3.20
C VAL A 89 9.04 -1.02 2.52
N PHE A 90 8.72 -0.91 1.23
CA PHE A 90 8.11 -2.02 0.48
C PHE A 90 9.02 -3.25 0.40
N GLN A 91 10.34 -3.07 0.22
CA GLN A 91 11.29 -4.19 0.24
C GLN A 91 11.30 -4.92 1.60
N ILE A 92 11.25 -4.17 2.70
CA ILE A 92 11.17 -4.73 4.05
C ILE A 92 9.88 -5.54 4.22
N LEU A 93 8.74 -4.95 3.85
CA LEU A 93 7.44 -5.64 3.91
C LEU A 93 7.41 -6.92 3.07
N ALA A 94 7.92 -6.86 1.84
CA ALA A 94 7.95 -8.00 0.93
C ALA A 94 8.84 -9.12 1.48
N THR A 95 10.05 -8.76 1.93
CA THR A 95 10.98 -9.73 2.52
C THR A 95 10.39 -10.39 3.77
N TYR A 96 9.73 -9.60 4.64
CA TYR A 96 9.06 -10.16 5.81
C TYR A 96 7.92 -11.11 5.41
N ARG A 97 7.07 -10.71 4.47
CA ARG A 97 5.93 -11.53 3.99
C ARG A 97 6.39 -12.86 3.38
N GLU A 98 7.43 -12.84 2.57
CA GLU A 98 8.02 -14.05 1.97
C GLU A 98 8.57 -15.03 3.02
N ALA A 99 9.05 -14.51 4.15
CA ALA A 99 9.63 -15.31 5.23
C ALA A 99 8.66 -15.61 6.39
N GLN A 100 7.46 -15.02 6.37
CA GLN A 100 6.55 -14.98 7.53
C GLN A 100 6.19 -16.37 8.05
N ASP A 101 5.92 -17.32 7.15
CA ASP A 101 5.57 -18.69 7.54
C ASP A 101 6.72 -19.39 8.28
N LEU A 102 7.95 -19.27 7.75
CA LEU A 102 9.15 -19.85 8.36
C LEU A 102 9.45 -19.23 9.73
N ILE A 103 9.22 -17.92 9.87
CA ILE A 103 9.38 -17.19 11.13
C ILE A 103 8.33 -17.68 12.14
N ASN A 104 7.06 -17.77 11.74
CA ASN A 104 5.95 -18.14 12.63
C ASN A 104 6.06 -19.57 13.18
N ILE A 105 6.58 -20.52 12.38
CA ILE A 105 6.82 -21.90 12.85
C ILE A 105 8.15 -22.07 13.61
N GLY A 106 8.92 -20.97 13.78
CA GLY A 106 10.21 -20.99 14.47
C GLY A 106 11.34 -21.67 13.69
N ALA A 107 11.19 -21.88 12.39
CA ALA A 107 12.19 -22.53 11.53
C ALA A 107 13.27 -21.57 11.02
N TYR A 108 13.07 -20.25 11.13
CA TYR A 108 14.05 -19.25 10.71
C TYR A 108 15.19 -19.09 11.74
N VAL A 109 16.44 -19.20 11.27
CA VAL A 109 17.63 -19.01 12.09
C VAL A 109 18.22 -17.62 11.86
N LYS A 110 18.32 -16.82 12.93
CA LYS A 110 18.94 -15.48 12.88
C LYS A 110 20.37 -15.55 12.33
N GLY A 111 20.73 -14.63 11.44
CA GLY A 111 22.03 -14.57 10.79
C GLY A 111 22.15 -15.39 9.51
N SER A 112 21.13 -16.20 9.17
CA SER A 112 21.11 -16.98 7.94
C SER A 112 20.84 -16.13 6.70
N ASN A 113 20.08 -15.04 6.84
CA ASN A 113 19.80 -14.09 5.76
C ASN A 113 19.72 -12.66 6.31
N PRO A 114 20.71 -11.80 6.00
CA PRO A 114 20.73 -10.42 6.48
C PRO A 114 19.48 -9.60 6.12
N LYS A 115 18.83 -9.90 4.98
CA LYS A 115 17.60 -9.19 4.57
C LYS A 115 16.41 -9.59 5.43
N ILE A 116 16.27 -10.87 5.75
CA ILE A 116 15.19 -11.35 6.63
C ILE A 116 15.43 -10.87 8.05
N ASP A 117 16.67 -10.89 8.52
CA ASP A 117 17.03 -10.34 9.84
C ASP A 117 16.65 -8.86 9.96
N GLU A 118 16.97 -8.06 8.94
CA GLU A 118 16.56 -6.65 8.88
C GLU A 118 15.04 -6.52 8.85
N ALA A 119 14.36 -7.34 8.04
CA ALA A 119 12.91 -7.28 7.92
C ALA A 119 12.22 -7.60 9.25
N ILE A 120 12.68 -8.62 9.98
CA ILE A 120 12.22 -8.96 11.33
C ILE A 120 12.47 -7.80 12.30
N ALA A 121 13.64 -7.17 12.25
CA ALA A 121 13.96 -6.05 13.13
C ALA A 121 13.10 -4.80 12.86
N MET A 122 12.62 -4.63 11.63
CA MET A 122 11.91 -3.43 11.18
C MET A 122 10.39 -3.58 11.13
N ILE A 123 9.85 -4.79 11.09
CA ILE A 123 8.44 -5.03 10.77
C ILE A 123 7.49 -4.33 11.74
N ASP A 124 7.80 -4.31 13.04
CA ASP A 124 6.94 -3.66 14.04
C ASP A 124 6.89 -2.14 13.84
N ARG A 125 8.03 -1.52 13.51
CA ARG A 125 8.10 -0.07 13.19
C ARG A 125 7.33 0.24 11.93
N VAL A 126 7.45 -0.60 10.89
CA VAL A 126 6.73 -0.46 9.64
C VAL A 126 5.22 -0.58 9.87
N ASN A 127 4.77 -1.61 10.57
CA ASN A 127 3.36 -1.81 10.88
C ASN A 127 2.80 -0.65 11.73
N ALA A 128 3.58 -0.13 12.67
CA ALA A 128 3.19 1.05 13.44
C ALA A 128 3.05 2.32 12.59
N PHE A 129 3.84 2.45 11.51
CA PHE A 129 3.71 3.55 10.55
C PHE A 129 2.48 3.40 9.65
N LEU A 130 2.12 2.18 9.27
CA LEU A 130 0.98 1.87 8.41
C LEU A 130 -0.37 1.91 9.14
N ARG A 131 -0.35 1.85 10.47
CA ARG A 131 -1.53 2.01 11.32
C ARG A 131 -1.80 3.49 11.61
N GLN A 132 -3.08 3.85 11.61
CA GLN A 132 -3.53 5.20 11.91
C GLN A 132 -4.91 5.16 12.58
N ASP A 133 -5.07 5.90 13.68
CA ASP A 133 -6.39 6.03 14.33
C ASP A 133 -7.34 6.91 13.49
N ARG A 134 -8.65 6.66 13.60
CA ARG A 134 -9.68 7.42 12.86
C ARG A 134 -9.62 8.93 13.13
N GLN A 135 -9.23 9.34 14.34
CA GLN A 135 -9.12 10.76 14.72
C GLN A 135 -7.73 11.34 14.44
N GLU A 136 -6.74 10.50 14.19
CA GLU A 136 -5.39 10.94 13.88
C GLU A 136 -5.37 11.59 12.50
N LYS A 137 -4.85 12.82 12.43
CA LYS A 137 -4.68 13.57 11.18
C LYS A 137 -3.22 13.95 11.05
N LEU A 138 -2.63 13.57 9.91
CA LEU A 138 -1.25 13.92 9.57
C LEU A 138 -1.25 14.74 8.30
N SER A 139 -0.49 15.83 8.31
CA SER A 139 -0.17 16.56 7.09
C SER A 139 0.80 15.75 6.23
N PHE A 140 0.86 16.05 4.94
CA PHE A 140 1.82 15.43 4.03
C PHE A 140 3.27 15.55 4.54
N GLN A 141 3.64 16.72 5.05
CA GLN A 141 4.97 16.97 5.61
C GLN A 141 5.24 16.11 6.85
N GLN A 142 4.26 15.97 7.75
CA GLN A 142 4.39 15.11 8.93
C GLN A 142 4.54 13.63 8.53
N THR A 143 3.78 13.17 7.54
CA THR A 143 3.89 11.80 7.01
C THR A 143 5.27 11.53 6.42
N ILE A 144 5.81 12.46 5.62
CA ILE A 144 7.18 12.32 5.07
C ILE A 144 8.20 12.25 6.20
N GLN A 145 8.12 13.15 7.19
CA GLN A 145 9.06 13.14 8.31
C GLN A 145 9.01 11.82 9.11
N ARG A 146 7.81 11.26 9.31
CA ARG A 146 7.65 9.95 9.95
C ARG A 146 8.27 8.83 9.11
N LEU A 147 8.06 8.86 7.80
CA LEU A 147 8.61 7.90 6.85
C LEU A 147 10.15 7.97 6.81
N GLU A 148 10.73 9.16 6.81
CA GLU A 148 12.18 9.38 6.85
C GLU A 148 12.80 8.86 8.15
N LYS A 149 12.18 9.16 9.29
CA LYS A 149 12.61 8.67 10.61
C LYS A 149 12.49 7.16 10.76
N LEU A 150 11.66 6.50 9.94
CA LEU A 150 11.46 5.05 10.03
C LEU A 150 12.73 4.28 9.69
N LEU A 151 13.52 4.75 8.72
CA LEU A 151 14.77 4.10 8.31
C LEU A 151 16.01 4.68 8.98
N GLN A 152 15.83 5.67 9.87
CA GLN A 152 16.90 6.22 10.69
C GLN A 152 16.95 5.44 12.01
N ASN A 153 18.18 5.20 12.49
CA ASN A 153 18.43 4.53 13.77
C ASN A 153 18.09 5.45 14.94
#